data_AF-A0A831PGX5-F1
#
_entry.id   AF-A0A831PGX5-F1
#
_cell.length_a   1.000
_cell.length_b   1.000
_cell.length_c   1.000
_cell.angle_alpha   90.00
_cell.angle_beta   90.00
_cell.angle_gamma   90.00
#
_symmetry.space_group_name_H-M   'P 1'
#
loop_
_entity.id
_entity.type
_entity.pdbx_description
1 polymer ?
#
loop_
_entity_poly.entity_id
_entity_poly.type
_entity_poly.pdbx_seq_one_letter_code
_entity_poly.pdbx_strand_id
1 'polypeptide(L)' 'MVSELRKATGAGMMDCKKALTETAGNMEEAIDFLRK' A
#
# COMPACT_ATOMS: atom_id res chain seq x y z
N MET A 1 -8.75 -3.86 -1.30
CA MET A 1 -7.79 -2.76 -1.54
C MET A 1 -6.83 -2.55 -0.37
N VAL A 2 -7.10 -1.69 0.64
CA VAL A 2 -6.16 -1.45 1.76
C VAL A 2 -5.85 -2.74 2.55
N SER A 3 -6.88 -3.54 2.86
CA SER A 3 -6.71 -4.79 3.61
C SER A 3 -5.88 -5.84 2.87
N GLU A 4 -5.89 -5.84 1.53
CA GLU A 4 -5.09 -6.77 0.72
C GLU A 4 -3.65 -6.29 0.62
N LEU A 5 -3.45 -4.99 0.37
CA LEU A 5 -2.14 -4.38 0.41
C LEU A 5 -1.46 -4.64 1.76
N ARG A 6 -2.21 -4.50 2.86
CA ARG A 6 -1.75 -4.81 4.22
C ARG A 6 -1.34 -6.26 4.40
N LYS A 7 -2.07 -7.21 3.80
CA LYS A 7 -1.70 -8.64 3.84
C LYS A 7 -0.46 -8.93 2.98
N ALA A 8 -0.27 -8.21 1.89
CA ALA A 8 0.87 -8.38 0.98
C ALA A 8 2.17 -7.75 1.49
N THR A 9 2.08 -6.60 2.17
CA THR A 9 3.26 -5.83 2.63
C THR A 9 3.49 -5.93 4.14
N GLY A 10 2.47 -6.27 4.93
CA GLY A 10 2.53 -6.23 6.39
C GLY A 10 2.52 -4.82 7.00
N ALA A 11 2.40 -3.78 6.17
CA ALA A 11 2.50 -2.39 6.62
C ALA A 11 1.30 -1.94 7.47
N GLY A 12 1.41 -0.78 8.12
CA GLY A 12 0.32 -0.17 8.89
C GLY A 12 -0.88 0.19 8.02
N MET A 13 -2.07 0.29 8.61
CA MET A 13 -3.30 0.67 7.89
C MET A 13 -3.22 2.09 7.31
N MET A 14 -2.55 3.01 8.01
CA MET A 14 -2.30 4.37 7.50
C MET A 14 -1.29 4.37 6.35
N ASP A 15 -0.20 3.59 6.47
CA ASP A 15 0.81 3.52 5.41
C ASP A 15 0.21 2.92 4.13
N CYS A 16 -0.60 1.86 4.26
CA CYS A 16 -1.33 1.28 3.13
C CYS A 16 -2.30 2.27 2.48
N LYS A 17 -2.99 3.09 3.27
CA LYS A 17 -3.86 4.14 2.73
C LYS A 17 -3.05 5.22 2.01
N LYS A 18 -1.94 5.67 2.61
CA LYS A 18 -1.08 6.69 2.03
C LYS A 18 -0.47 6.21 0.72
N ALA A 19 0.08 5.00 0.72
CA ALA A 19 0.63 4.37 -0.49
C ALA A 19 -0.40 4.30 -1.61
N LEU A 20 -1.62 3.82 -1.34
CA LEU A 20 -2.68 3.78 -2.35
C LEU A 20 -3.13 5.17 -2.82
N THR A 21 -3.09 6.18 -1.97
CA THR A 21 -3.41 7.55 -2.39
C THR A 21 -2.32 8.12 -3.29
N GLU A 22 -1.04 7.96 -2.91
CA GLU A 22 0.12 8.45 -3.67
C GLU A 22 0.29 7.73 -5.01
N THR A 23 -0.09 6.46 -5.09
CA THR A 23 0.00 5.65 -6.30
C THR A 23 -1.32 5.59 -7.08
N ALA A 24 -2.26 6.48 -6.76
CA ALA A 24 -3.58 6.56 -7.42
C ALA A 24 -4.35 5.22 -7.45
N GLY A 25 -4.18 4.39 -6.43
CA GLY A 25 -4.81 3.08 -6.28
C GLY A 25 -4.05 1.93 -6.94
N ASN A 26 -2.87 2.18 -7.50
CA ASN A 26 -2.02 1.15 -8.08
C ASN A 26 -1.41 0.27 -6.97
N MET A 27 -1.80 -1.02 -6.98
CA MET A 27 -1.37 -2.01 -6.00
C MET A 27 0.12 -2.32 -6.09
N GLU A 28 0.69 -2.48 -7.28
CA GLU A 28 2.10 -2.82 -7.45
C GLU A 28 2.99 -1.66 -6.99
N GLU A 29 2.67 -0.45 -7.42
CA GLU A 29 3.39 0.73 -6.95
C GLU A 29 3.18 0.97 -5.45
N ALA A 30 2.00 0.70 -4.89
CA ALA A 30 1.77 0.84 -3.45
C ALA A 30 2.58 -0.20 -2.65
N ILE A 31 2.77 -1.41 -3.19
CA ILE A 31 3.63 -2.44 -2.61
C ILE A 31 5.09 -1.97 -2.63
N ASP A 32 5.57 -1.47 -3.77
CA ASP A 32 6.94 -0.95 -3.88
C ASP A 32 7.18 0.29 -3.02
N PHE A 33 6.19 1.18 -2.92
CA PHE A 33 6.21 2.34 -2.05
C PHE A 33 6.38 1.95 -0.58
N LEU A 34 5.77 0.84 -0.15
CA LEU A 34 5.83 0.32 1.22
C LEU A 34 7.04 -0.59 1.50
N ARG A 35 7.72 -1.05 0.45
CA ARG A 35 8.94 -1.87 0.56
C ARG A 35 10.22 -1.05 0.60
N LYS A 36 10.17 0.20 0.14
CA LYS A 36 11.22 1.20 0.38
C LYS A 36 11.26 1.62 1.84
#